data_AF-A0A447TZL8-F1
#
_entry.id   AF-A0A447TZL8-F1
#
_cell.length_a   1.000
_cell.length_b   1.000
_cell.length_c   1.000
_cell.angle_alpha   90.00
_cell.angle_beta   90.00
_cell.angle_gamma   90.00
#
_symmetry.space_group_name_H-M   'P 1'
#
loop_
_entity.id
_entity.type
_entity.pdbx_description
1 polymer ?
#
loop_
_entity_poly.entity_id
_entity_poly.type
_entity_poly.pdbx_seq_one_letter_code
_entity_poly.pdbx_strand_id
1 'polypeptide(L)'
;MLSGQRGEGLHPQKSHAAVQQWVQKMRACLNNGNAVLNVGESGLTTLPDCLPAHITTLVIPDNNLTSLPALPPELRTLEVSGNQLTSLPVLPPGLLELSIFSNPLTHLPALPSGLCKLWIFGNQLTSLPVLPPGLQELSVSDNQLASLPALPSELCKLWAYNNQLTSLPTLPSGLQELSVSDNQLASLPTLPSELYKLWAYNNRLTSLPALPSGLKELIVSGNRLTSLPVLPSELKELMVSGNRLTSLPMLPSGLLSLSVYRNQLTRLPESLIHLSSETTVNLEGNPLSERTLQALREITSAPGYSGPIIRFDMAGASAPRETRALHLAAADWLVPAREGEPAPADRWHMFGQEDNADAFSLFLDRLSETENFIKDAGFKAQISSWLAQLAEDEALRANTFAMATEATSSCEDRVHIFFAPDEERTAGT
;
A
#
# COMPACT_ATOMS: atom_id res chain seq x y z
N MET A 1 39.13 9.66 42.85
CA MET A 1 39.44 10.87 42.06
C MET A 1 38.49 10.85 40.87
N LEU A 2 37.36 11.58 40.94
CA LEU A 2 37.16 12.93 40.35
C LEU A 2 37.45 12.90 38.84
N SER A 3 36.57 13.24 37.90
CA SER A 3 35.42 14.16 37.88
C SER A 3 34.65 13.85 36.58
N GLY A 4 33.32 13.72 36.56
CA GLY A 4 32.42 14.86 36.57
C GLY A 4 32.18 15.40 35.15
N GLN A 5 31.39 14.71 34.33
CA GLN A 5 30.77 15.32 33.15
C GLN A 5 29.38 15.84 33.54
N ARG A 6 29.30 17.17 33.49
CA ARG A 6 28.24 18.04 33.94
C ARG A 6 26.95 17.76 33.16
N GLY A 7 25.85 17.64 33.89
CA GLY A 7 24.55 17.97 33.34
C GLY A 7 24.58 19.41 32.84
N GLU A 8 24.14 19.61 31.59
CA GLU A 8 23.79 20.93 31.09
C GLU A 8 22.53 21.40 31.82
N GLY A 9 22.74 21.95 33.02
CA GLY A 9 21.74 22.75 33.69
C GLY A 9 21.45 23.96 32.81
N LEU A 10 20.20 24.08 32.35
CA LEU A 10 19.68 25.32 31.78
C LEU A 10 20.06 26.48 32.70
N HIS A 11 20.84 27.43 32.15
CA HIS A 11 21.20 28.65 32.87
C HIS A 11 19.91 29.41 33.25
N PRO A 12 19.64 29.65 34.55
CA PRO A 12 18.42 30.33 35.01
C PRO A 12 18.26 31.75 34.44
N GLN A 13 19.36 32.38 33.99
CA GLN A 13 19.35 33.69 33.34
C GLN A 13 18.69 33.71 31.94
N LYS A 14 18.77 32.61 31.16
CA LYS A 14 18.09 32.54 29.85
C LYS A 14 16.58 32.47 30.00
N SER A 15 16.08 31.72 30.99
CA SER A 15 14.64 31.67 31.28
C SER A 15 14.10 33.04 31.73
N HIS A 16 14.89 33.82 32.48
CA HIS A 16 14.44 35.13 32.95
C HIS A 16 14.29 36.14 31.81
N ALA A 17 15.25 36.22 30.89
CA ALA A 17 15.16 37.09 29.71
C ALA A 17 14.00 36.69 28.78
N ALA A 18 13.80 35.39 28.58
CA ALA A 18 12.67 34.84 27.84
C ALA A 18 11.33 35.23 28.47
N VAL A 19 11.20 35.09 29.79
CA VAL A 19 9.99 35.49 30.53
C VAL A 19 9.74 37.00 30.40
N GLN A 20 10.77 37.84 30.47
CA GLN A 20 10.62 39.30 30.29
C GLN A 20 10.15 39.66 28.87
N GLN A 21 10.72 39.02 27.85
CA GLN A 21 10.32 39.23 26.45
C GLN A 21 8.86 38.80 26.21
N TRP A 22 8.47 37.67 26.78
CA TRP A 22 7.09 37.18 26.76
C TRP A 22 6.13 38.16 27.47
N VAL A 23 6.49 38.65 28.66
CA VAL A 23 5.71 39.66 29.40
C VAL A 23 5.55 40.94 28.59
N GLN A 24 6.58 41.37 27.88
CA GLN A 24 6.51 42.53 27.00
C GLN A 24 5.52 42.32 25.83
N LYS A 25 5.52 41.13 25.21
CA LYS A 25 4.55 40.79 24.15
C LYS A 25 3.11 40.80 24.66
N MET A 26 2.86 40.21 25.83
CA MET A 26 1.53 40.26 26.45
C MET A 26 1.07 41.69 26.73
N ARG A 27 1.95 42.54 27.29
CA ARG A 27 1.63 43.95 27.54
C ARG A 27 1.36 44.71 26.24
N ALA A 28 2.12 44.44 25.19
CA ALA A 28 1.88 45.04 23.89
C ALA A 28 0.49 44.66 23.35
N CYS A 29 0.12 43.38 23.43
CA CYS A 29 -1.20 42.86 23.04
C CYS A 29 -2.37 43.51 23.82
N LEU A 30 -2.20 43.73 25.12
CA LEU A 30 -3.17 44.47 25.95
C LEU A 30 -3.30 45.94 25.54
N ASN A 31 -2.18 46.60 25.22
CA ASN A 31 -2.16 48.04 24.94
C ASN A 31 -2.65 48.40 23.53
N ASN A 32 -2.42 47.53 22.54
CA ASN A 32 -2.78 47.79 21.15
C ASN A 32 -4.08 47.11 20.71
N GLY A 33 -4.72 46.32 21.58
CA GLY A 33 -5.95 45.59 21.27
C GLY A 33 -5.75 44.46 20.24
N ASN A 34 -4.51 44.03 19.99
CA ASN A 34 -4.25 42.93 19.06
C ASN A 34 -4.88 41.64 19.60
N ALA A 35 -5.66 40.95 18.77
CA ALA A 35 -6.35 39.71 19.12
C ALA A 35 -5.48 38.45 18.89
N VAL A 36 -4.27 38.62 18.35
CA VAL A 36 -3.31 37.53 18.12
C VAL A 36 -2.16 37.60 19.10
N LEU A 37 -1.92 36.52 19.84
CA LEU A 37 -0.79 36.39 20.75
C LEU A 37 0.06 35.18 20.36
N ASN A 38 1.31 35.43 19.96
CA ASN A 38 2.32 34.39 19.76
C ASN A 38 3.38 34.49 20.87
N VAL A 39 3.52 33.43 21.67
CA VAL A 39 4.43 33.44 22.83
C VAL A 39 5.91 33.45 22.41
N GLY A 40 6.21 32.91 21.23
CA GLY A 40 7.55 32.77 20.65
C GLY A 40 8.33 31.60 21.23
N GLU A 41 9.41 31.22 20.54
CA GLU A 41 10.31 30.14 20.95
C GLU A 41 11.40 30.70 21.85
N SER A 42 11.27 30.49 23.15
CA SER A 42 12.24 31.03 24.12
C SER A 42 12.57 30.05 25.25
N GLY A 43 12.20 28.77 25.07
CA GLY A 43 12.40 27.72 26.05
C GLY A 43 11.60 27.96 27.33
N LEU A 44 10.42 28.59 27.22
CA LEU A 44 9.52 28.85 28.34
C LEU A 44 9.11 27.53 29.01
N THR A 45 9.16 27.50 30.33
CA THR A 45 8.74 26.33 31.13
C THR A 45 7.33 26.48 31.69
N THR A 46 6.86 27.72 31.82
CA THR A 46 5.53 28.07 32.33
C THR A 46 5.00 29.33 31.64
N LEU A 47 3.68 29.42 31.51
CA LEU A 47 2.96 30.65 31.18
C LEU A 47 2.29 31.22 32.44
N PRO A 48 2.01 32.52 32.50
CA PRO A 48 1.25 33.13 33.60
C PRO A 48 -0.19 32.61 33.62
N ASP A 49 -0.78 32.61 34.82
CA ASP A 49 -2.14 32.08 35.05
C ASP A 49 -3.23 32.82 34.27
N CYS A 50 -3.00 34.09 33.94
CA CYS A 50 -3.96 34.95 33.24
C CYS A 50 -3.41 35.40 31.89
N LEU A 51 -4.06 34.97 30.82
CA LEU A 51 -3.85 35.49 29.47
C LEU A 51 -4.85 36.64 29.17
N PRO A 52 -4.51 37.59 28.29
CA PRO A 52 -5.45 38.65 27.88
C PRO A 52 -6.77 38.07 27.34
N ALA A 53 -7.90 38.50 27.90
CA ALA A 53 -9.20 37.89 27.64
C ALA A 53 -9.75 38.11 26.21
N HIS A 54 -9.29 39.16 25.52
CA HIS A 54 -9.75 39.54 24.17
C HIS A 54 -9.03 38.80 23.04
N ILE A 55 -8.11 37.89 23.36
CA ILE A 55 -7.35 37.13 22.35
C ILE A 55 -8.27 36.12 21.65
N THR A 56 -8.25 36.16 20.32
CA THR A 56 -8.96 35.21 19.45
C THR A 56 -8.01 34.15 18.89
N THR A 57 -6.71 34.43 18.80
CA THR A 57 -5.70 33.50 18.27
C THR A 57 -4.51 33.41 19.21
N LEU A 58 -4.25 32.21 19.71
CA LEU A 58 -3.11 31.93 20.60
C LEU A 58 -2.19 30.92 19.92
N VAL A 59 -0.94 31.31 19.70
CA VAL A 59 0.11 30.48 19.10
C VAL A 59 1.20 30.25 20.13
N ILE A 60 1.46 28.98 20.43
CA ILE A 60 2.41 28.51 21.42
C ILE A 60 3.42 27.60 20.71
N PRO A 61 4.49 28.14 20.10
CA PRO A 61 5.45 27.33 19.40
C PRO A 61 6.39 26.59 20.38
N ASP A 62 7.41 25.95 19.83
CA ASP A 62 8.36 25.08 20.53
C ASP A 62 8.95 25.71 21.81
N ASN A 63 8.61 25.11 22.95
CA ASN A 63 9.01 25.53 24.29
C ASN A 63 9.10 24.30 25.21
N ASN A 64 9.25 24.51 26.52
CA ASN A 64 9.34 23.44 27.52
C ASN A 64 8.12 23.46 28.47
N LEU A 65 6.95 23.88 27.97
CA LEU A 65 5.74 23.99 28.79
C LEU A 65 5.24 22.60 29.18
N THR A 66 4.91 22.45 30.45
CA THR A 66 4.32 21.21 31.01
C THR A 66 2.82 21.31 31.21
N SER A 67 2.29 22.53 31.21
CA SER A 67 0.85 22.84 31.33
C SER A 67 0.54 24.17 30.65
N LEU A 68 -0.75 24.36 30.33
CA LEU A 68 -1.29 25.64 29.87
C LEU A 68 -2.21 26.24 30.95
N PRO A 69 -2.25 27.58 31.06
CA PRO A 69 -3.18 28.28 31.95
C PRO A 69 -4.62 28.21 31.40
N ALA A 70 -5.57 28.81 32.12
CA ALA A 70 -6.92 28.99 31.60
C ALA A 70 -6.89 29.75 30.27
N LEU A 71 -7.58 29.20 29.27
CA LEU A 71 -7.61 29.79 27.93
C LEU A 71 -8.55 31.01 27.88
N PRO A 72 -8.24 32.03 27.04
CA PRO A 72 -9.13 33.17 26.84
C PRO A 72 -10.53 32.73 26.37
N PRO A 73 -11.61 33.35 26.89
CA PRO A 73 -12.98 32.93 26.58
C PRO A 73 -13.38 33.17 25.12
N GLU A 74 -12.81 34.19 24.48
CA GLU A 74 -13.08 34.56 23.08
C GLU A 74 -12.20 33.83 22.06
N LEU A 75 -11.40 32.86 22.51
CA LEU A 75 -10.44 32.16 21.66
C LEU A 75 -11.14 31.36 20.55
N ARG A 76 -10.69 31.57 19.31
CA ARG A 76 -11.18 30.91 18.10
C ARG A 76 -10.16 29.93 17.53
N THR A 77 -8.87 30.24 17.66
CA THR A 77 -7.77 29.39 17.17
C THR A 77 -6.74 29.20 18.28
N LEU A 78 -6.42 27.94 18.56
CA LEU A 78 -5.32 27.55 19.44
C LEU A 78 -4.33 26.68 18.65
N GLU A 79 -3.08 27.13 18.58
CA GLU A 79 -1.98 26.38 17.98
C GLU A 79 -0.89 26.16 19.01
N VAL A 80 -0.48 24.90 19.20
CA VAL A 80 0.58 24.50 20.14
C VAL A 80 1.51 23.49 19.48
N SER A 81 2.81 23.78 19.46
CA SER A 81 3.83 22.88 18.89
C SER A 81 4.93 22.59 19.89
N GLY A 82 5.48 21.38 19.87
CA GLY A 82 6.78 21.05 20.46
C GLY A 82 6.90 21.47 21.93
N ASN A 83 6.06 20.91 22.79
CA ASN A 83 6.07 21.16 24.23
C ASN A 83 5.98 19.83 24.99
N GLN A 84 5.91 19.89 26.33
CA GLN A 84 5.81 18.73 27.21
C GLN A 84 4.43 18.63 27.86
N LEU A 85 3.37 19.03 27.14
CA LEU A 85 2.01 19.00 27.65
C LEU A 85 1.50 17.55 27.74
N THR A 86 1.02 17.18 28.92
CA THR A 86 0.40 15.86 29.17
C THR A 86 -1.13 15.90 29.20
N SER A 87 -1.70 17.11 29.35
CA SER A 87 -3.12 17.39 29.30
C SER A 87 -3.38 18.82 28.83
N LEU A 88 -4.62 19.10 28.42
CA LEU A 88 -5.08 20.46 28.09
C LEU A 88 -6.08 20.97 29.12
N PRO A 89 -6.14 22.30 29.35
CA PRO A 89 -7.22 22.93 30.10
C PRO A 89 -8.56 22.80 29.35
N VAL A 90 -9.65 23.22 30.01
CA VAL A 90 -10.97 23.30 29.39
C VAL A 90 -10.91 24.21 28.15
N LEU A 91 -11.43 23.72 27.03
CA LEU A 91 -11.48 24.45 25.78
C LEU A 91 -12.64 25.47 25.80
N PRO A 92 -12.42 26.70 25.31
CA PRO A 92 -13.47 27.72 25.27
C PRO A 92 -14.56 27.32 24.27
N PRO A 93 -15.83 27.63 24.55
CA PRO A 93 -16.97 27.18 23.73
C PRO A 93 -16.96 27.75 22.31
N GLY A 94 -16.29 28.89 22.11
CA GLY A 94 -16.17 29.56 20.82
C GLY A 94 -15.04 29.06 19.91
N LEU A 95 -14.24 28.08 20.35
CA LEU A 95 -13.08 27.58 19.60
C LEU A 95 -13.52 26.91 18.30
N LEU A 96 -12.89 27.30 17.20
CA LEU A 96 -13.17 26.82 15.84
C LEU A 96 -12.03 25.92 15.32
N GLU A 97 -10.80 26.21 15.70
CA GLU A 97 -9.60 25.52 15.23
C GLU A 97 -8.70 25.16 16.42
N LEU A 98 -8.35 23.88 16.51
CA LEU A 98 -7.43 23.36 17.52
C LEU A 98 -6.31 22.57 16.84
N SER A 99 -5.10 23.06 16.99
CA SER A 99 -3.89 22.47 16.42
C SER A 99 -2.88 22.21 17.54
N ILE A 100 -2.60 20.94 17.83
CA ILE A 100 -1.61 20.56 18.85
C ILE A 100 -0.76 19.43 18.32
N PHE A 101 0.53 19.67 18.15
CA PHE A 101 1.46 18.66 17.65
C PHE A 101 2.75 18.57 18.46
N SER A 102 3.39 17.41 18.40
CA SER A 102 4.64 17.11 19.10
C SER A 102 4.55 17.37 20.61
N ASN A 103 3.53 16.81 21.27
CA ASN A 103 3.37 16.84 22.72
C ASN A 103 3.06 15.43 23.26
N PRO A 104 3.43 15.10 24.51
CA PRO A 104 3.10 13.81 25.13
C PRO A 104 1.63 13.74 25.63
N LEU A 105 0.68 14.31 24.89
CA LEU A 105 -0.75 14.27 25.24
C LEU A 105 -1.29 12.84 25.10
N THR A 106 -1.94 12.34 26.14
CA THR A 106 -2.53 10.98 26.15
C THR A 106 -4.05 10.97 25.96
N HIS A 107 -4.69 12.10 26.21
CA HIS A 107 -6.13 12.31 26.10
C HIS A 107 -6.44 13.78 25.79
N LEU A 108 -7.66 14.03 25.30
CA LEU A 108 -8.19 15.37 25.07
C LEU A 108 -9.37 15.67 26.01
N PRO A 109 -9.58 16.94 26.40
CA PRO A 109 -10.79 17.37 27.08
C PRO A 109 -12.00 17.32 26.13
N ALA A 110 -13.18 17.64 26.66
CA ALA A 110 -14.38 17.77 25.84
C ALA A 110 -14.19 18.82 24.73
N LEU A 111 -14.58 18.46 23.51
CA LEU A 111 -14.46 19.32 22.34
C LEU A 111 -15.66 20.27 22.23
N PRO A 112 -15.44 21.57 21.93
CA PRO A 112 -16.53 22.51 21.66
C PRO A 112 -17.36 22.08 20.46
N SER A 113 -18.68 22.26 20.52
CA SER A 113 -19.61 21.85 19.46
C SER A 113 -19.40 22.57 18.13
N GLY A 114 -18.83 23.78 18.17
CA GLY A 114 -18.53 24.61 17.00
C GLY A 114 -17.15 24.38 16.39
N LEU A 115 -16.38 23.40 16.87
CA LEU A 115 -15.04 23.13 16.34
C LEU A 115 -15.13 22.59 14.90
N CYS A 116 -14.44 23.25 13.97
CA CYS A 116 -14.43 22.92 12.55
C CYS A 116 -13.18 22.13 12.14
N LYS A 117 -12.03 22.43 12.77
CA LYS A 117 -10.74 21.77 12.46
C LYS A 117 -10.08 21.27 13.72
N LEU A 118 -9.69 20.00 13.70
CA LEU A 118 -8.99 19.33 14.80
C LEU A 118 -7.73 18.67 14.27
N TRP A 119 -6.57 19.28 14.53
CA TRP A 119 -5.26 18.77 14.12
C TRP A 119 -4.43 18.42 15.35
N ILE A 120 -4.48 17.16 15.78
CA ILE A 120 -3.82 16.65 17.00
C ILE A 120 -2.80 15.56 16.66
N PHE A 121 -2.05 15.73 15.57
CA PHE A 121 -1.09 14.74 15.09
C PHE A 121 0.21 14.77 15.89
N GLY A 122 0.94 13.65 15.95
CA GLY A 122 2.24 13.59 16.63
C GLY A 122 2.13 13.72 18.15
N ASN A 123 1.13 13.08 18.74
CA ASN A 123 0.95 13.01 20.20
C ASN A 123 1.00 11.55 20.68
N GLN A 124 0.51 11.27 21.89
CA GLN A 124 0.43 9.92 22.46
C GLN A 124 -1.01 9.53 22.77
N LEU A 125 -1.97 10.04 21.98
CA LEU A 125 -3.39 9.81 22.23
C LEU A 125 -3.72 8.33 22.07
N THR A 126 -4.41 7.78 23.07
CA THR A 126 -4.90 6.40 23.06
C THR A 126 -6.40 6.32 22.73
N SER A 127 -7.11 7.43 22.86
CA SER A 127 -8.53 7.58 22.52
C SER A 127 -8.86 9.02 22.14
N LEU A 128 -10.02 9.20 21.51
CA LEU A 128 -10.58 10.52 21.21
C LEU A 128 -11.92 10.70 21.94
N PRO A 129 -12.24 11.93 22.39
CA PRO A 129 -13.58 12.26 22.86
C PRO A 129 -14.59 12.21 21.71
N VAL A 130 -15.88 12.40 22.05
CA VAL A 130 -16.93 12.55 21.03
C VAL A 130 -16.60 13.73 20.11
N LEU A 131 -16.65 13.48 18.81
CA LEU A 131 -16.36 14.48 17.80
C LEU A 131 -17.57 15.43 17.62
N PRO A 132 -17.33 16.73 17.44
CA PRO A 132 -18.41 17.68 17.22
C PRO A 132 -19.04 17.46 15.83
N PRO A 133 -20.37 17.64 15.70
CA PRO A 133 -21.10 17.28 14.48
C PRO A 133 -20.70 18.12 13.26
N GLY A 134 -20.22 19.35 13.46
CA GLY A 134 -19.77 20.25 12.40
C GLY A 134 -18.28 20.15 12.04
N LEU A 135 -17.56 19.16 12.56
CA LEU A 135 -16.13 19.00 12.28
C LEU A 135 -15.92 18.65 10.80
N GLN A 136 -15.07 19.43 10.11
CA GLN A 136 -14.79 19.28 8.68
C GLN A 136 -13.44 18.59 8.42
N GLU A 137 -12.45 18.84 9.28
CA GLU A 137 -11.11 18.27 9.14
C GLU A 137 -10.66 17.62 10.45
N LEU A 138 -10.25 16.36 10.36
CA LEU A 138 -9.70 15.58 11.47
C LEU A 138 -8.33 15.03 11.09
N SER A 139 -7.29 15.53 11.75
CA SER A 139 -5.92 15.01 11.68
C SER A 139 -5.50 14.49 13.04
N VAL A 140 -5.33 13.18 13.16
CA VAL A 140 -4.94 12.47 14.39
C VAL A 140 -3.83 11.46 14.13
N SER A 141 -3.06 11.69 13.06
CA SER A 141 -1.94 10.84 12.67
C SER A 141 -0.84 10.81 13.72
N ASP A 142 0.03 9.81 13.66
CA ASP A 142 1.18 9.67 14.57
C ASP A 142 0.75 9.70 16.05
N ASN A 143 -0.20 8.82 16.40
CA ASN A 143 -0.73 8.63 17.75
C ASN A 143 -0.77 7.13 18.09
N GLN A 144 -1.41 6.76 19.20
CA GLN A 144 -1.55 5.37 19.67
C GLN A 144 -3.02 4.92 19.68
N LEU A 145 -3.82 5.41 18.71
CA LEU A 145 -5.25 5.11 18.65
C LEU A 145 -5.48 3.68 18.19
N ALA A 146 -6.21 2.90 19.00
CA ALA A 146 -6.67 1.56 18.62
C ALA A 146 -7.98 1.60 17.80
N SER A 147 -8.78 2.66 17.96
CA SER A 147 -10.04 2.87 17.24
C SER A 147 -10.38 4.36 17.13
N LEU A 148 -11.21 4.71 16.15
CA LEU A 148 -11.82 6.04 16.05
C LEU A 148 -13.26 6.04 16.58
N PRO A 149 -13.74 7.14 17.18
CA PRO A 149 -15.16 7.31 17.51
C PRO A 149 -16.00 7.46 16.24
N ALA A 150 -17.33 7.54 16.40
CA ALA A 150 -18.22 7.84 15.28
C ALA A 150 -17.81 9.16 14.59
N LEU A 151 -17.72 9.13 13.26
CA LEU A 151 -17.32 10.28 12.47
C LEU A 151 -18.52 11.20 12.21
N PRO A 152 -18.32 12.53 12.30
CA PRO A 152 -19.39 13.49 12.04
C PRO A 152 -19.76 13.55 10.55
N SER A 153 -21.02 13.89 10.25
CA SER A 153 -21.54 13.88 8.88
C SER A 153 -20.85 14.88 7.95
N GLU A 154 -20.39 16.00 8.50
CA GLU A 154 -19.77 17.10 7.75
C GLU A 154 -18.26 16.91 7.51
N LEU A 155 -17.69 15.77 7.91
CA LEU A 155 -16.25 15.53 7.77
C LEU A 155 -15.87 15.34 6.30
N CYS A 156 -15.00 16.23 5.80
CA CYS A 156 -14.48 16.20 4.44
C CYS A 156 -13.09 15.56 4.36
N LYS A 157 -12.28 15.64 5.42
CA LYS A 157 -10.91 15.11 5.45
C LYS A 157 -10.63 14.32 6.73
N LEU A 158 -10.12 13.12 6.57
CA LEU A 158 -9.67 12.25 7.65
C LEU A 158 -8.23 11.79 7.41
N TRP A 159 -7.32 12.23 8.29
CA TRP A 159 -5.94 11.75 8.35
C TRP A 159 -5.69 11.11 9.71
N ALA A 160 -5.48 9.79 9.71
CA ALA A 160 -5.24 8.98 10.91
C ALA A 160 -4.14 7.93 10.63
N TYR A 161 -3.14 8.29 9.82
CA TYR A 161 -2.02 7.41 9.50
C TYR A 161 -1.09 7.22 10.71
N ASN A 162 -0.28 6.16 10.70
CA ASN A 162 0.65 5.81 11.79
C ASN A 162 -0.05 5.74 13.17
N ASN A 163 -1.00 4.81 13.27
CA ASN A 163 -1.76 4.50 14.48
C ASN A 163 -1.86 2.97 14.63
N GLN A 164 -2.73 2.49 15.53
CA GLN A 164 -2.95 1.06 15.77
C GLN A 164 -4.37 0.62 15.37
N LEU A 165 -4.98 1.32 14.40
CA LEU A 165 -6.36 1.07 13.98
C LEU A 165 -6.47 -0.31 13.31
N THR A 166 -7.42 -1.12 13.77
CA THR A 166 -7.75 -2.43 13.17
C THR A 166 -8.95 -2.37 12.24
N SER A 167 -9.79 -1.35 12.39
CA SER A 167 -10.97 -1.07 11.56
C SER A 167 -11.31 0.42 11.59
N LEU A 168 -12.08 0.88 10.62
CA LEU A 168 -12.65 2.23 10.60
C LEU A 168 -14.16 2.19 10.90
N PRO A 169 -14.72 3.23 11.54
CA PRO A 169 -16.16 3.43 11.61
C PRO A 169 -16.74 3.72 10.22
N THR A 170 -18.07 3.79 10.11
CA THR A 170 -18.74 4.22 8.88
C THR A 170 -18.23 5.59 8.44
N LEU A 171 -17.84 5.69 7.16
CA LEU A 171 -17.34 6.93 6.58
C LEU A 171 -18.51 7.86 6.23
N PRO A 172 -18.38 9.16 6.52
CA PRO A 172 -19.36 10.16 6.10
C PRO A 172 -19.48 10.24 4.58
N SER A 173 -20.68 10.48 4.07
CA SER A 173 -20.94 10.51 2.62
C SER A 173 -20.19 11.63 1.89
N GLY A 174 -19.88 12.73 2.58
CA GLY A 174 -19.14 13.87 2.03
C GLY A 174 -17.62 13.78 2.16
N LEU A 175 -17.07 12.66 2.64
CA LEU A 175 -15.63 12.52 2.83
C LEU A 175 -14.90 12.52 1.48
N GLN A 176 -13.90 13.40 1.35
CA GLN A 176 -13.15 13.63 0.12
C GLN A 176 -11.73 13.07 0.18
N GLU A 177 -11.08 13.17 1.35
CA GLU A 177 -9.75 12.60 1.60
C GLU A 177 -9.76 11.60 2.76
N LEU A 178 -9.20 10.41 2.52
CA LEU A 178 -8.96 9.40 3.52
C LEU A 178 -7.49 8.96 3.49
N SER A 179 -6.75 9.27 4.56
CA SER A 179 -5.37 8.80 4.77
C SER A 179 -5.26 8.03 6.08
N VAL A 180 -5.08 6.71 5.98
CA VAL A 180 -5.06 5.75 7.10
C VAL A 180 -3.91 4.76 6.96
N SER A 181 -2.84 5.18 6.30
CA SER A 181 -1.63 4.38 6.12
C SER A 181 -0.95 4.00 7.44
N ASP A 182 -0.06 3.01 7.41
CA ASP A 182 0.70 2.56 8.59
C ASP A 182 -0.21 2.24 9.79
N ASN A 183 -1.19 1.37 9.55
CA ASN A 183 -2.14 0.89 10.55
C ASN A 183 -2.23 -0.65 10.48
N GLN A 184 -3.24 -1.24 11.13
CA GLN A 184 -3.46 -2.68 11.16
C GLN A 184 -4.82 -3.06 10.53
N LEU A 185 -5.33 -2.24 9.60
CA LEU A 185 -6.64 -2.42 8.99
C LEU A 185 -6.71 -3.73 8.22
N ALA A 186 -7.67 -4.58 8.58
CA ALA A 186 -7.94 -5.83 7.86
C ALA A 186 -8.84 -5.60 6.63
N SER A 187 -9.71 -4.60 6.68
CA SER A 187 -10.61 -4.20 5.61
C SER A 187 -10.96 -2.72 5.71
N LEU A 188 -11.44 -2.13 4.60
CA LEU A 188 -12.04 -0.80 4.59
C LEU A 188 -13.58 -0.91 4.55
N PRO A 189 -14.31 0.02 5.20
CA PRO A 189 -15.76 0.14 5.02
C PRO A 189 -16.11 0.61 3.61
N THR A 190 -17.40 0.71 3.29
CA THR A 190 -17.87 1.30 2.03
C THR A 190 -17.30 2.70 1.84
N LEU A 191 -16.71 2.94 0.68
CA LEU A 191 -16.12 4.24 0.34
C LEU A 191 -17.21 5.21 -0.13
N PRO A 192 -17.16 6.48 0.30
CA PRO A 192 -18.12 7.50 -0.12
C PRO A 192 -17.89 7.94 -1.57
N SER A 193 -18.94 8.41 -2.24
CA SER A 193 -18.90 8.77 -3.67
C SER A 193 -17.97 9.95 -3.98
N GLU A 194 -17.83 10.88 -3.04
CA GLU A 194 -17.04 12.11 -3.19
C GLU A 194 -15.53 11.91 -2.94
N LEU A 195 -15.11 10.70 -2.56
CA LEU A 195 -13.73 10.41 -2.21
C LEU A 195 -12.84 10.49 -3.46
N TYR A 196 -11.94 11.47 -3.50
CA TYR A 196 -10.97 11.61 -4.59
C TYR A 196 -9.58 11.06 -4.23
N LYS A 197 -9.28 10.88 -2.94
CA LYS A 197 -7.96 10.42 -2.46
C LYS A 197 -8.09 9.37 -1.37
N LEU A 198 -7.48 8.21 -1.63
CA LEU A 198 -7.39 7.09 -0.69
C LEU A 198 -5.94 6.62 -0.52
N TRP A 199 -5.38 6.91 0.64
CA TRP A 199 -4.08 6.41 1.07
C TRP A 199 -4.27 5.44 2.26
N ALA A 200 -3.92 4.18 2.05
CA ALA A 200 -3.99 3.14 3.07
C ALA A 200 -2.82 2.13 2.91
N TYR A 201 -1.63 2.65 2.58
CA TYR A 201 -0.43 1.81 2.45
C TYR A 201 0.01 1.26 3.82
N ASN A 202 0.78 0.17 3.83
CA ASN A 202 1.25 -0.52 5.03
C ASN A 202 0.13 -0.87 6.01
N ASN A 203 -0.85 -1.63 5.52
CA ASN A 203 -1.95 -2.17 6.31
C ASN A 203 -2.02 -3.70 6.14
N ARG A 204 -3.14 -4.33 6.52
CA ARG A 204 -3.37 -5.78 6.38
C ARG A 204 -4.53 -6.09 5.43
N LEU A 205 -4.85 -5.18 4.51
CA LEU A 205 -5.97 -5.30 3.58
C LEU A 205 -5.77 -6.50 2.65
N THR A 206 -6.78 -7.38 2.55
CA THR A 206 -6.79 -8.51 1.60
C THR A 206 -7.63 -8.25 0.36
N SER A 207 -8.56 -7.30 0.44
CA SER A 207 -9.39 -6.83 -0.66
C SER A 207 -9.74 -5.36 -0.48
N LEU A 208 -10.18 -4.70 -1.56
CA LEU A 208 -10.74 -3.36 -1.51
C LEU A 208 -12.25 -3.40 -1.78
N PRO A 209 -13.04 -2.50 -1.17
CA PRO A 209 -14.43 -2.26 -1.56
C PRO A 209 -14.49 -1.66 -2.98
N ALA A 210 -15.70 -1.50 -3.52
CA ALA A 210 -15.90 -0.79 -4.78
C ALA A 210 -15.32 0.63 -4.69
N LEU A 211 -14.57 1.03 -5.73
CA LEU A 211 -13.91 2.32 -5.78
C LEU A 211 -14.90 3.39 -6.28
N PRO A 212 -14.92 4.59 -5.67
CA PRO A 212 -15.70 5.71 -6.16
C PRO A 212 -15.28 6.14 -7.57
N SER A 213 -16.24 6.57 -8.39
CA SER A 213 -15.98 6.95 -9.79
C SER A 213 -15.04 8.16 -9.93
N GLY A 214 -15.04 9.07 -8.95
CA GLY A 214 -14.18 10.27 -8.92
C GLY A 214 -12.83 10.08 -8.22
N LEU A 215 -12.44 8.84 -7.88
CA LEU A 215 -11.17 8.57 -7.22
C LEU A 215 -10.00 8.88 -8.16
N LYS A 216 -9.07 9.72 -7.71
CA LYS A 216 -7.89 10.16 -8.45
C LYS A 216 -6.60 9.52 -7.95
N GLU A 217 -6.50 9.29 -6.65
CA GLU A 217 -5.32 8.70 -6.02
C GLU A 217 -5.70 7.44 -5.22
N LEU A 218 -5.08 6.32 -5.56
CA LEU A 218 -5.18 5.06 -4.83
C LEU A 218 -3.78 4.56 -4.46
N ILE A 219 -3.40 4.76 -3.19
CA ILE A 219 -2.12 4.33 -2.65
C ILE A 219 -2.36 3.30 -1.54
N VAL A 220 -2.19 2.02 -1.88
CA VAL A 220 -2.43 0.86 -1.01
C VAL A 220 -1.27 -0.15 -1.04
N SER A 221 -0.05 0.35 -1.29
CA SER A 221 1.18 -0.43 -1.22
C SER A 221 1.39 -1.12 0.14
N GLY A 222 2.13 -2.21 0.20
CA GLY A 222 2.46 -2.89 1.47
C GLY A 222 1.25 -3.51 2.17
N ASN A 223 0.30 -4.05 1.40
CA ASN A 223 -0.87 -4.76 1.90
C ASN A 223 -0.81 -6.25 1.53
N ARG A 224 -1.93 -6.97 1.61
CA ARG A 224 -2.07 -8.39 1.26
C ARG A 224 -3.10 -8.60 0.17
N LEU A 225 -3.31 -7.60 -0.70
CA LEU A 225 -4.32 -7.63 -1.75
C LEU A 225 -4.00 -8.73 -2.76
N THR A 226 -4.98 -9.56 -3.07
CA THR A 226 -4.87 -10.61 -4.11
C THR A 226 -5.43 -10.17 -5.46
N SER A 227 -6.34 -9.19 -5.44
CA SER A 227 -6.96 -8.62 -6.64
C SER A 227 -7.35 -7.16 -6.38
N LEU A 228 -7.55 -6.40 -7.47
CA LEU A 228 -8.13 -5.07 -7.42
C LEU A 228 -9.55 -5.10 -8.01
N PRO A 229 -10.48 -4.27 -7.50
CA PRO A 229 -11.76 -4.01 -8.15
C PRO A 229 -11.56 -3.25 -9.46
N VAL A 230 -12.66 -3.00 -10.19
CA VAL A 230 -12.64 -2.15 -11.38
C VAL A 230 -12.10 -0.77 -11.00
N LEU A 231 -11.13 -0.28 -11.78
CA LEU A 231 -10.52 1.03 -11.57
C LEU A 231 -11.40 2.12 -12.18
N PRO A 232 -11.60 3.26 -11.49
CA PRO A 232 -12.35 4.37 -12.03
C PRO A 232 -11.57 5.06 -13.14
N SER A 233 -12.28 5.60 -14.14
CA SER A 233 -11.67 6.21 -15.33
C SER A 233 -10.88 7.49 -15.04
N GLU A 234 -11.16 8.17 -13.91
CA GLU A 234 -10.47 9.39 -13.50
C GLU A 234 -9.19 9.14 -12.69
N LEU A 235 -8.84 7.87 -12.42
CA LEU A 235 -7.67 7.53 -11.61
C LEU A 235 -6.38 7.99 -12.30
N LYS A 236 -5.57 8.74 -11.54
CA LYS A 236 -4.28 9.29 -11.99
C LYS A 236 -3.11 8.56 -11.36
N GLU A 237 -3.24 8.14 -10.10
CA GLU A 237 -2.17 7.48 -9.37
C GLU A 237 -2.65 6.13 -8.82
N LEU A 238 -1.94 5.07 -9.20
CA LEU A 238 -2.16 3.72 -8.72
C LEU A 238 -0.87 3.15 -8.14
N MET A 239 -0.76 3.14 -6.82
CA MET A 239 0.36 2.55 -6.09
C MET A 239 -0.10 1.35 -5.27
N VAL A 240 0.23 0.16 -5.75
CA VAL A 240 -0.20 -1.13 -5.19
C VAL A 240 0.98 -2.08 -5.01
N SER A 241 2.19 -1.53 -4.88
CA SER A 241 3.42 -2.30 -4.72
C SER A 241 3.45 -3.11 -3.43
N GLY A 242 4.19 -4.23 -3.40
CA GLY A 242 4.32 -5.05 -2.19
C GLY A 242 2.98 -5.68 -1.76
N ASN A 243 2.20 -6.18 -2.72
CA ASN A 243 0.96 -6.91 -2.51
C ASN A 243 1.09 -8.36 -3.05
N ARG A 244 -0.03 -9.07 -3.18
CA ARG A 244 -0.10 -10.44 -3.72
C ARG A 244 -0.96 -10.50 -4.99
N LEU A 245 -0.95 -9.42 -5.79
CA LEU A 245 -1.76 -9.33 -7.00
C LEU A 245 -1.27 -10.33 -8.03
N THR A 246 -2.19 -11.16 -8.55
CA THR A 246 -1.90 -12.14 -9.61
C THR A 246 -2.19 -11.60 -11.01
N SER A 247 -3.05 -10.58 -11.10
CA SER A 247 -3.39 -9.88 -12.34
C SER A 247 -3.78 -8.42 -12.04
N LEU A 248 -3.83 -7.59 -13.08
CA LEU A 248 -4.35 -6.23 -13.02
C LEU A 248 -5.65 -6.11 -13.81
N PRO A 249 -6.62 -5.29 -13.36
CA PRO A 249 -7.77 -4.91 -14.16
C PRO A 249 -7.35 -4.01 -15.33
N MET A 250 -8.31 -3.66 -16.18
CA MET A 250 -8.10 -2.64 -17.23
C MET A 250 -7.63 -1.33 -16.59
N LEU A 251 -6.54 -0.78 -17.13
CA LEU A 251 -5.93 0.45 -16.65
C LEU A 251 -6.61 1.67 -17.30
N PRO A 252 -6.97 2.70 -16.51
CA PRO A 252 -7.47 3.97 -17.05
C PRO A 252 -6.41 4.64 -17.93
N SER A 253 -6.81 5.16 -19.09
CA SER A 253 -5.89 5.81 -20.04
C SER A 253 -5.26 7.10 -19.50
N GLY A 254 -5.92 7.76 -18.54
CA GLY A 254 -5.45 8.98 -17.88
C GLY A 254 -4.47 8.75 -16.71
N LEU A 255 -4.03 7.51 -16.49
CA LEU A 255 -3.11 7.18 -15.40
C LEU A 255 -1.73 7.80 -15.65
N LEU A 256 -1.18 8.47 -14.63
CA LEU A 256 0.12 9.15 -14.67
C LEU A 256 1.21 8.39 -13.91
N SER A 257 0.81 7.59 -12.91
CA SER A 257 1.74 6.72 -12.18
C SER A 257 1.14 5.35 -11.89
N LEU A 258 1.89 4.31 -12.24
CA LEU A 258 1.59 2.92 -11.98
C LEU A 258 2.76 2.24 -11.27
N SER A 259 2.58 1.92 -10.00
CA SER A 259 3.56 1.19 -9.21
C SER A 259 2.97 -0.14 -8.74
N VAL A 260 3.41 -1.23 -9.38
CA VAL A 260 2.99 -2.61 -9.08
C VAL A 260 4.17 -3.49 -8.71
N TYR A 261 5.33 -2.90 -8.37
CA TYR A 261 6.53 -3.64 -8.02
C TYR A 261 6.30 -4.58 -6.83
N ARG A 262 7.01 -5.72 -6.77
CA ARG A 262 6.84 -6.76 -5.73
C ARG A 262 5.38 -7.23 -5.61
N ASN A 263 4.87 -7.83 -6.68
CA ASN A 263 3.59 -8.52 -6.72
C ASN A 263 3.78 -9.95 -7.30
N GLN A 264 2.69 -10.62 -7.68
CA GLN A 264 2.69 -11.97 -8.25
C GLN A 264 2.14 -11.97 -9.69
N LEU A 265 2.35 -10.86 -10.42
CA LEU A 265 1.83 -10.72 -11.77
C LEU A 265 2.59 -11.64 -12.73
N THR A 266 1.85 -12.44 -13.50
CA THR A 266 2.40 -13.29 -14.57
C THR A 266 2.13 -12.72 -15.96
N ARG A 267 1.08 -11.90 -16.08
CA ARG A 267 0.58 -11.24 -17.29
C ARG A 267 0.27 -9.78 -16.99
N LEU A 268 0.17 -8.98 -18.06
CA LEU A 268 -0.14 -7.56 -17.99
C LEU A 268 -1.33 -7.25 -18.91
N PRO A 269 -2.19 -6.29 -18.57
CA PRO A 269 -3.32 -5.90 -19.40
C PRO A 269 -2.83 -5.13 -20.64
N GLU A 270 -3.50 -5.33 -21.77
CA GLU A 270 -3.18 -4.63 -23.03
C GLU A 270 -3.26 -3.10 -22.88
N SER A 271 -4.16 -2.60 -22.03
CA SER A 271 -4.27 -1.16 -21.71
C SER A 271 -2.96 -0.51 -21.24
N LEU A 272 -1.99 -1.29 -20.75
CA LEU A 272 -0.69 -0.78 -20.29
C LEU A 272 0.08 -0.06 -21.40
N ILE A 273 0.05 -0.56 -22.63
CA ILE A 273 0.83 0.01 -23.76
C ILE A 273 0.18 1.27 -24.33
N HIS A 274 -1.09 1.52 -23.98
CA HIS A 274 -1.87 2.68 -24.40
C HIS A 274 -1.80 3.86 -23.43
N LEU A 275 -1.06 3.72 -22.33
CA LEU A 275 -0.82 4.82 -21.41
C LEU A 275 0.06 5.90 -22.07
N SER A 276 -0.04 7.12 -21.54
CA SER A 276 0.79 8.25 -21.99
C SER A 276 2.28 7.93 -21.84
N SER A 277 3.12 8.46 -22.72
CA SER A 277 4.58 8.41 -22.60
C SER A 277 5.13 9.07 -21.33
N GLU A 278 4.37 9.98 -20.72
CA GLU A 278 4.71 10.63 -19.45
C GLU A 278 4.43 9.73 -18.24
N THR A 279 3.72 8.62 -18.45
CA THR A 279 3.33 7.72 -17.36
C THR A 279 4.53 6.95 -16.85
N THR A 280 4.71 6.97 -15.54
CA THR A 280 5.74 6.19 -14.87
C THR A 280 5.21 4.81 -14.54
N VAL A 281 5.84 3.76 -15.06
CA VAL A 281 5.42 2.37 -14.82
C VAL A 281 6.55 1.58 -14.18
N ASN A 282 6.30 0.99 -13.00
CA ASN A 282 7.23 0.08 -12.33
C ASN A 282 6.61 -1.31 -12.10
N LEU A 283 7.16 -2.31 -12.77
CA LEU A 283 6.78 -3.73 -12.74
C LEU A 283 7.82 -4.63 -12.04
N GLU A 284 8.93 -4.08 -11.53
CA GLU A 284 10.05 -4.85 -10.97
C GLU A 284 9.59 -5.82 -9.85
N GLY A 285 10.20 -7.01 -9.76
CA GLY A 285 9.85 -8.00 -8.73
C GLY A 285 8.48 -8.64 -8.94
N ASN A 286 8.12 -8.91 -10.20
CA ASN A 286 6.97 -9.72 -10.57
C ASN A 286 7.43 -10.95 -11.38
N PRO A 287 6.83 -12.12 -11.17
CA PRO A 287 7.13 -13.33 -11.94
C PRO A 287 6.47 -13.28 -13.33
N LEU A 288 6.78 -12.25 -14.13
CA LEU A 288 6.25 -12.09 -15.48
C LEU A 288 6.72 -13.26 -16.36
N SER A 289 5.76 -13.87 -17.05
CA SER A 289 6.06 -14.97 -17.99
C SER A 289 6.97 -14.51 -19.13
N GLU A 290 7.74 -15.44 -19.70
CA GLU A 290 8.67 -15.17 -20.81
C GLU A 290 7.97 -14.50 -21.99
N ARG A 291 6.79 -15.01 -22.38
CA ARG A 291 5.98 -14.43 -23.45
C ARG A 291 5.58 -12.98 -23.16
N THR A 292 5.23 -12.65 -21.90
CA THR A 292 4.89 -11.27 -21.53
C THR A 292 6.10 -10.36 -21.58
N LEU A 293 7.27 -10.82 -21.13
CA LEU A 293 8.51 -10.06 -21.24
C LEU A 293 8.94 -9.86 -22.69
N GLN A 294 8.79 -10.88 -23.54
CA GLN A 294 9.11 -10.82 -24.96
C GLN A 294 8.19 -9.83 -25.69
N ALA A 295 6.87 -9.94 -25.47
CA ALA A 295 5.90 -8.99 -26.04
C ALA A 295 6.18 -7.55 -25.59
N LEU A 296 6.50 -7.33 -24.31
CA LEU A 296 6.90 -6.01 -23.82
C LEU A 296 8.15 -5.48 -24.53
N ARG A 297 9.18 -6.32 -24.70
CA ARG A 297 10.43 -5.93 -25.39
C ARG A 297 10.18 -5.57 -26.85
N GLU A 298 9.41 -6.38 -27.56
CA GLU A 298 9.04 -6.14 -28.96
C GLU A 298 8.27 -4.83 -29.11
N ILE A 299 7.25 -4.59 -28.28
CA ILE A 299 6.42 -3.38 -28.34
C ILE A 299 7.24 -2.13 -27.98
N THR A 300 8.00 -2.18 -26.88
CA THR A 300 8.78 -1.02 -26.41
C THR A 300 9.99 -0.70 -27.28
N SER A 301 10.50 -1.68 -28.04
CA SER A 301 11.62 -1.48 -28.99
C SER A 301 11.14 -1.13 -30.40
N ALA A 302 9.83 -1.18 -30.67
CA ALA A 302 9.28 -0.91 -31.98
C ALA A 302 9.49 0.57 -32.37
N PRO A 303 9.91 0.84 -33.62
CA PRO A 303 10.03 2.21 -34.11
C PRO A 303 8.65 2.88 -34.10
N GLY A 304 8.52 3.99 -33.36
CA GLY A 304 7.26 4.71 -33.20
C GLY A 304 6.47 4.36 -31.94
N TYR A 305 7.01 3.52 -31.04
CA TYR A 305 6.43 3.34 -29.70
C TYR A 305 6.31 4.69 -28.98
N SER A 306 5.08 5.03 -28.59
CA SER A 306 4.71 6.28 -27.90
C SER A 306 4.08 6.02 -26.53
N GLY A 307 4.18 4.78 -26.04
CA GLY A 307 3.66 4.38 -24.74
C GLY A 307 4.60 4.77 -23.58
N PRO A 308 4.28 4.31 -22.36
CA PRO A 308 5.01 4.69 -21.15
C PRO A 308 6.43 4.13 -21.07
N ILE A 309 7.26 4.74 -20.23
CA ILE A 309 8.54 4.14 -19.83
C ILE A 309 8.26 3.07 -18.77
N ILE A 310 8.55 1.81 -19.12
CA ILE A 310 8.28 0.64 -18.28
C ILE A 310 9.58 0.14 -17.67
N ARG A 311 9.64 0.14 -16.33
CA ARG A 311 10.72 -0.48 -15.57
C ARG A 311 10.33 -1.90 -15.17
N PHE A 312 11.17 -2.88 -15.48
CA PHE A 312 11.02 -4.27 -15.08
C PHE A 312 12.41 -4.90 -14.86
N ASP A 313 12.47 -5.95 -14.06
CA ASP A 313 13.71 -6.67 -13.80
C ASP A 313 14.08 -7.60 -14.97
N MET A 314 15.36 -7.62 -15.30
CA MET A 314 15.93 -8.58 -16.26
C MET A 314 16.24 -9.94 -15.60
N ALA A 315 15.97 -10.08 -14.29
CA ALA A 315 16.34 -11.24 -13.48
C ALA A 315 15.63 -12.55 -13.89
N GLY A 316 14.58 -12.48 -14.73
CA GLY A 316 13.96 -13.65 -15.32
C GLY A 316 14.48 -14.05 -16.71
N ALA A 317 15.32 -13.23 -17.37
CA ALA A 317 15.50 -13.33 -18.82
C ALA A 317 16.94 -13.16 -19.33
N SER A 318 17.95 -13.47 -18.51
CA SER A 318 19.35 -13.60 -18.99
C SER A 318 20.11 -14.82 -18.49
N ALA A 319 19.44 -15.78 -17.85
CA ALA A 319 19.97 -17.14 -17.82
C ALA A 319 19.24 -17.87 -18.96
N PRO A 320 19.93 -18.39 -20.00
CA PRO A 320 19.33 -19.51 -20.71
C PRO A 320 18.95 -20.52 -19.63
N ARG A 321 17.66 -20.87 -19.53
CA ARG A 321 17.25 -21.92 -18.58
C ARG A 321 18.09 -23.14 -18.93
N GLU A 322 19.04 -23.48 -18.06
CA GLU A 322 19.71 -24.76 -18.12
C GLU A 322 18.59 -25.79 -18.05
N THR A 323 18.50 -26.64 -19.06
CA THR A 323 17.55 -27.74 -19.10
C THR A 323 17.74 -28.54 -17.82
N ARG A 324 16.78 -28.44 -16.89
CA ARG A 324 16.83 -29.25 -15.68
C ARG A 324 16.59 -30.70 -16.07
N ALA A 325 17.21 -31.61 -15.33
CA ALA A 325 17.08 -33.03 -15.61
C ALA A 325 15.60 -33.45 -15.64
N LEU A 326 15.24 -34.25 -16.64
CA LEU A 326 13.84 -34.59 -16.96
C LEU A 326 13.04 -35.14 -15.76
N HIS A 327 13.68 -35.90 -14.87
CA HIS A 327 13.04 -36.42 -13.65
C HIS A 327 12.54 -35.31 -12.72
N LEU A 328 13.21 -34.16 -12.65
CA LEU A 328 12.79 -33.01 -11.85
C LEU A 328 11.57 -32.32 -12.48
N ALA A 329 11.58 -32.18 -13.81
CA ALA A 329 10.43 -31.62 -14.53
C ALA A 329 9.21 -32.52 -14.41
N ALA A 330 9.36 -33.85 -14.59
CA ALA A 330 8.28 -34.81 -14.45
C ALA A 330 7.74 -34.92 -13.02
N ALA A 331 8.61 -34.78 -12.00
CA ALA A 331 8.21 -34.84 -10.59
C ALA A 331 7.19 -33.75 -10.21
N ASP A 332 7.25 -32.58 -10.83
CA ASP A 332 6.30 -31.49 -10.56
C ASP A 332 4.86 -31.82 -11.00
N TRP A 333 4.71 -32.76 -11.94
CA TRP A 333 3.44 -33.22 -12.50
C TRP A 333 2.92 -34.51 -11.87
N LEU A 334 3.80 -35.43 -11.50
CA LEU A 334 3.45 -36.75 -10.98
C LEU A 334 2.94 -36.68 -9.52
N VAL A 335 1.95 -37.52 -9.21
CA VAL A 335 1.45 -37.67 -7.83
C VAL A 335 2.52 -38.38 -6.97
N PRO A 336 2.85 -37.88 -5.76
CA PRO A 336 3.83 -38.53 -4.89
C PRO A 336 3.38 -39.94 -4.48
N ALA A 337 4.35 -40.86 -4.39
CA ALA A 337 4.11 -42.24 -3.98
C ALA A 337 3.54 -42.33 -2.56
N ARG A 338 2.70 -43.35 -2.33
CA ARG A 338 2.31 -43.76 -0.97
C ARG A 338 3.52 -44.45 -0.31
N GLU A 339 3.63 -44.34 1.02
CA GLU A 339 4.74 -44.97 1.77
C GLU A 339 4.89 -46.45 1.42
N GLY A 340 6.05 -46.82 0.85
CA GLY A 340 6.41 -48.20 0.50
C GLY A 340 6.47 -48.52 -0.99
N GLU A 341 6.06 -47.63 -1.90
CA GLU A 341 6.20 -47.80 -3.36
C GLU A 341 7.33 -46.92 -3.92
N PRO A 342 8.07 -47.38 -4.96
CA PRO A 342 9.07 -46.55 -5.64
C PRO A 342 8.40 -45.30 -6.23
N ALA A 343 9.08 -44.16 -6.16
CA ALA A 343 8.49 -42.91 -6.62
C ALA A 343 8.25 -43.00 -8.15
N PRO A 344 7.08 -42.60 -8.68
CA PRO A 344 6.86 -42.58 -10.12
C PRO A 344 7.93 -41.79 -10.89
N ALA A 345 8.51 -40.77 -10.25
CA ALA A 345 9.60 -39.97 -10.77
C ALA A 345 10.94 -40.73 -10.91
N ASP A 346 11.14 -41.84 -10.20
CA ASP A 346 12.37 -42.65 -10.27
C ASP A 346 12.56 -43.25 -11.67
N ARG A 347 11.46 -43.58 -12.36
CA ARG A 347 11.50 -44.09 -13.76
C ARG A 347 12.02 -43.02 -14.73
N TRP A 348 11.75 -41.74 -14.44
CA TRP A 348 12.14 -40.62 -15.29
C TRP A 348 13.62 -40.26 -15.19
N HIS A 349 14.36 -40.80 -14.20
CA HIS A 349 15.82 -40.71 -14.21
C HIS A 349 16.43 -41.47 -15.38
N MET A 350 15.88 -42.63 -15.73
CA MET A 350 16.37 -43.45 -16.85
C MET A 350 16.00 -42.82 -18.20
N PHE A 351 14.80 -42.25 -18.30
CA PHE A 351 14.32 -41.58 -19.53
C PHE A 351 15.06 -40.27 -19.80
N GLY A 352 15.68 -39.66 -18.79
CA GLY A 352 16.51 -38.46 -18.97
C GLY A 352 17.76 -38.66 -19.81
N GLN A 353 18.12 -39.90 -20.16
CA GLN A 353 19.24 -40.24 -21.05
C GLN A 353 18.79 -40.56 -22.48
N GLU A 354 17.48 -40.54 -22.76
CA GLU A 354 16.93 -40.79 -24.10
C GLU A 354 17.06 -39.56 -25.00
N ASP A 355 17.07 -39.78 -26.31
CA ASP A 355 17.17 -38.71 -27.30
C ASP A 355 15.99 -37.72 -27.15
N ASN A 356 16.30 -36.42 -27.20
CA ASN A 356 15.34 -35.31 -27.06
C ASN A 356 14.67 -35.18 -25.67
N ALA A 357 15.15 -35.90 -24.65
CA ALA A 357 14.67 -35.77 -23.27
C ALA A 357 14.79 -34.33 -22.71
N ASP A 358 15.85 -33.60 -23.08
CA ASP A 358 16.04 -32.20 -22.68
C ASP A 358 14.98 -31.27 -23.27
N ALA A 359 14.59 -31.49 -24.53
CA ALA A 359 13.53 -30.72 -25.19
C ALA A 359 12.17 -31.00 -24.55
N PHE A 360 11.92 -32.25 -24.15
CA PHE A 360 10.71 -32.63 -23.44
C PHE A 360 10.68 -32.08 -22.00
N SER A 361 11.81 -32.04 -21.30
CA SER A 361 11.93 -31.39 -19.99
C SER A 361 11.55 -29.91 -20.07
N LEU A 362 12.08 -29.21 -21.08
CA LEU A 362 11.76 -27.81 -21.34
C LEU A 362 10.27 -27.61 -21.68
N PHE A 363 9.67 -28.55 -22.42
CA PHE A 363 8.25 -28.53 -22.74
C PHE A 363 7.37 -28.67 -21.49
N LEU A 364 7.69 -29.59 -20.58
CA LEU A 364 6.95 -29.77 -19.32
C LEU A 364 7.02 -28.53 -18.43
N ASP A 365 8.18 -27.87 -18.37
CA ASP A 365 8.35 -26.62 -17.65
C ASP A 365 7.47 -25.52 -18.23
N ARG A 366 7.45 -25.36 -19.56
CA ARG A 366 6.60 -24.40 -20.26
C ARG A 366 5.11 -24.70 -20.07
N LEU A 367 4.72 -25.97 -20.08
CA LEU A 367 3.33 -26.37 -19.91
C LEU A 367 2.80 -26.02 -18.51
N SER A 368 3.68 -25.99 -17.50
CA SER A 368 3.33 -25.62 -16.12
C SER A 368 3.05 -24.12 -15.95
N GLU A 369 3.38 -23.31 -16.95
CA GLU A 369 3.14 -21.86 -16.95
C GLU A 369 1.81 -21.47 -17.64
N THR A 370 1.07 -22.45 -18.15
CA THR A 370 -0.23 -22.23 -18.82
C THR A 370 -1.36 -22.00 -17.81
N GLU A 371 -2.39 -21.24 -18.19
CA GLU A 371 -3.55 -20.95 -17.30
C GLU A 371 -4.26 -22.22 -16.81
N ASN A 372 -4.22 -23.30 -17.62
CA ASN A 372 -4.82 -24.58 -17.26
C ASN A 372 -4.11 -25.23 -16.05
N PHE A 373 -2.79 -25.06 -15.91
CA PHE A 373 -2.05 -25.59 -14.76
C PHE A 373 -2.43 -24.88 -13.45
N ILE A 374 -2.63 -23.56 -13.49
CA ILE A 374 -2.85 -22.75 -12.29
C ILE A 374 -4.30 -22.87 -11.79
N LYS A 375 -5.27 -23.04 -12.70
CA LYS A 375 -6.70 -22.97 -12.38
C LYS A 375 -7.41 -24.34 -12.36
N ASP A 376 -6.89 -25.35 -13.06
CA ASP A 376 -7.57 -26.64 -13.22
C ASP A 376 -6.79 -27.80 -12.57
N ALA A 377 -7.25 -28.22 -11.40
CA ALA A 377 -6.71 -29.40 -10.71
C ALA A 377 -6.90 -30.69 -11.54
N GLY A 378 -7.92 -30.75 -12.41
CA GLY A 378 -8.16 -31.85 -13.35
C GLY A 378 -7.11 -31.90 -14.47
N PHE A 379 -6.63 -30.75 -14.93
CA PHE A 379 -5.57 -30.67 -15.94
C PHE A 379 -4.27 -31.30 -15.43
N LYS A 380 -3.85 -31.00 -14.20
CA LYS A 380 -2.66 -31.65 -13.60
C LYS A 380 -2.81 -33.17 -13.52
N ALA A 381 -4.00 -33.67 -13.17
CA ALA A 381 -4.27 -35.11 -13.11
C ALA A 381 -4.25 -35.77 -14.51
N GLN A 382 -4.75 -35.08 -15.54
CA GLN A 382 -4.67 -35.54 -16.93
C GLN A 382 -3.21 -35.65 -17.41
N ILE A 383 -2.39 -34.62 -17.15
CA ILE A 383 -0.96 -34.67 -17.48
C ILE A 383 -0.24 -35.77 -16.70
N SER A 384 -0.55 -35.96 -15.42
CA SER A 384 0.02 -37.07 -14.65
C SER A 384 -0.35 -38.43 -15.23
N SER A 385 -1.60 -38.62 -15.70
CA SER A 385 -2.03 -39.86 -16.34
C SER A 385 -1.34 -40.08 -17.68
N TRP A 386 -1.17 -39.01 -18.46
CA TRP A 386 -0.47 -39.05 -19.73
C TRP A 386 1.01 -39.39 -19.55
N LEU A 387 1.69 -38.79 -18.57
CA LEU A 387 3.06 -39.13 -18.21
C LEU A 387 3.20 -40.59 -17.76
N ALA A 388 2.21 -41.14 -17.06
CA ALA A 388 2.20 -42.56 -16.69
C ALA A 388 2.11 -43.47 -17.93
N GLN A 389 1.31 -43.12 -18.93
CA GLN A 389 1.23 -43.85 -20.21
C GLN A 389 2.55 -43.79 -20.99
N LEU A 390 3.17 -42.62 -21.06
CA LEU A 390 4.49 -42.45 -21.68
C LEU A 390 5.59 -43.27 -20.98
N ALA A 391 5.47 -43.49 -19.67
CA ALA A 391 6.43 -44.32 -18.95
C ALA A 391 6.33 -45.82 -19.29
N GLU A 392 5.20 -46.28 -19.84
CA GLU A 392 4.94 -47.68 -20.21
C GLU A 392 5.16 -47.96 -21.70
N ASP A 393 5.06 -46.95 -22.57
CA ASP A 393 5.22 -47.09 -24.02
C ASP A 393 6.46 -46.32 -24.53
N GLU A 394 7.51 -47.06 -24.88
CA GLU A 394 8.77 -46.52 -25.41
C GLU A 394 8.60 -45.86 -26.79
N ALA A 395 7.77 -46.42 -27.68
CA ALA A 395 7.57 -45.87 -29.02
C ALA A 395 6.79 -44.56 -28.96
N LEU A 396 5.76 -44.50 -28.10
CA LEU A 396 5.00 -43.28 -27.84
C LEU A 396 5.88 -42.21 -27.19
N ARG A 397 6.72 -42.58 -26.22
CA ARG A 397 7.64 -41.66 -25.54
C ARG A 397 8.68 -41.06 -26.49
N ALA A 398 9.35 -41.89 -27.29
CA ALA A 398 10.34 -41.43 -28.27
C ALA A 398 9.72 -40.48 -29.30
N ASN A 399 8.53 -40.81 -29.82
CA ASN A 399 7.79 -39.92 -30.72
C ASN A 399 7.42 -38.60 -30.02
N THR A 400 6.96 -38.65 -28.78
CA THR A 400 6.59 -37.44 -28.03
C THR A 400 7.80 -36.56 -27.73
N PHE A 401 8.96 -37.14 -27.40
CA PHE A 401 10.20 -36.38 -27.17
C PHE A 401 10.69 -35.72 -28.46
N ALA A 402 10.64 -36.43 -29.59
CA ALA A 402 10.95 -35.88 -30.91
C ALA A 402 9.96 -34.76 -31.34
N MET A 403 8.69 -34.87 -30.95
CA MET A 403 7.73 -33.79 -31.19
C MET A 403 7.98 -32.57 -30.29
N ALA A 404 8.50 -32.76 -29.08
CA ALA A 404 8.86 -31.66 -28.19
C ALA A 404 10.02 -30.82 -28.73
N THR A 405 10.95 -31.40 -29.50
CA THR A 405 11.97 -30.64 -30.25
C THR A 405 11.38 -29.70 -31.31
N GLU A 406 10.27 -30.07 -31.94
CA GLU A 406 9.57 -29.20 -32.91
C GLU A 406 8.74 -28.10 -32.20
N ALA A 407 8.12 -28.44 -31.07
CA ALA A 407 7.36 -27.49 -30.26
C ALA A 407 8.25 -26.47 -29.52
N THR A 408 9.52 -26.79 -29.28
CA THR A 408 10.50 -25.88 -28.66
C THR A 408 11.26 -25.03 -29.68
N SER A 409 11.21 -25.36 -30.98
CA SER A 409 11.96 -24.66 -32.05
C SER A 409 11.14 -23.69 -32.92
N SER A 410 9.80 -23.72 -32.87
CA SER A 410 8.91 -22.90 -33.70
C SER A 410 7.92 -22.09 -32.84
N CYS A 411 7.66 -20.84 -33.21
CA CYS A 411 6.74 -19.90 -32.56
C CYS A 411 5.39 -20.53 -32.14
N GLU A 412 4.88 -20.00 -31.02
CA GLU A 412 3.87 -20.51 -30.06
C GLU A 412 2.50 -21.01 -30.56
N ASP A 413 2.18 -21.04 -31.85
CA ASP A 413 0.82 -21.40 -32.29
C ASP A 413 0.47 -22.90 -32.20
N ARG A 414 1.41 -23.75 -31.75
CA ARG A 414 1.20 -25.20 -31.73
C ARG A 414 0.85 -25.81 -30.37
N VAL A 415 1.10 -25.17 -29.22
CA VAL A 415 0.82 -25.80 -27.91
C VAL A 415 -0.68 -26.12 -27.74
N HIS A 416 -1.56 -25.31 -28.32
CA HIS A 416 -3.01 -25.55 -28.34
C HIS A 416 -3.46 -26.67 -29.31
N ILE A 417 -2.67 -27.00 -30.34
CA ILE A 417 -3.00 -28.03 -31.34
C ILE A 417 -2.71 -29.44 -30.81
N PHE A 418 -1.83 -29.57 -29.81
CA PHE A 418 -1.39 -30.87 -29.29
C PHE A 418 -2.33 -31.51 -28.25
N PHE A 419 -3.29 -30.76 -27.69
CA PHE A 419 -4.21 -31.22 -26.63
C PHE A 419 -5.65 -31.49 -27.12
N ALA A 420 -5.89 -31.53 -28.43
CA ALA A 420 -7.18 -32.02 -28.94
C ALA A 420 -7.25 -33.55 -28.71
N PRO A 421 -8.36 -34.09 -28.16
CA PRO A 421 -8.52 -35.53 -27.96
C PRO A 421 -8.47 -36.27 -29.31
N ASP A 422 -7.93 -37.49 -29.30
CA ASP A 422 -7.70 -38.38 -30.45
C ASP A 422 -8.95 -38.78 -31.28
N GLU A 423 -10.12 -38.16 -31.10
CA GLU A 423 -11.34 -38.52 -31.87
C GLU A 423 -11.33 -38.03 -33.34
N GLU A 424 -10.48 -37.09 -33.74
CA GLU A 424 -10.42 -36.61 -35.15
C GLU A 424 -9.31 -37.27 -35.99
N ARG A 425 -8.44 -38.11 -35.42
CA ARG A 425 -7.30 -38.70 -36.16
C ARG A 425 -7.61 -39.98 -36.94
N THR A 426 -8.80 -40.56 -36.80
CA THR A 426 -9.20 -41.79 -37.54
C THR A 426 -10.19 -41.57 -38.68
N ALA A 427 -10.53 -40.33 -39.04
CA ALA A 427 -11.42 -40.02 -40.17
C ALA A 427 -10.64 -39.33 -41.31
N GLY A 428 -9.73 -40.08 -41.96
CA GLY A 428 -8.89 -39.51 -43.01
C GLY A 428 -8.04 -40.54 -43.76
N THR A 429 -8.62 -41.65 -44.18
CA THR A 429 -8.12 -42.49 -45.29
C THR A 429 -9.29 -42.89 -46.17
#